data_AF-A0A942TVU2-F1
#
_entry.id   AF-A0A942TVU2-F1
#
_cell.length_a   1.000
_cell.length_b   1.000
_cell.length_c   1.000
_cell.angle_alpha   90.00
_cell.angle_beta   90.00
_cell.angle_gamma   90.00
#
_symmetry.space_group_name_H-M   'P 1'
#
loop_
_entity.id
_entity.type
_entity.pdbx_description
1 polymer ?
#
loop_
_entity_poly.entity_id
_entity_poly.type
_entity_poly.pdbx_seq_one_letter_code
_entity_poly.pdbx_strand_id
1 'polypeptide(L)' 'MMLRITALILTLISIVFVFFHYNGAIFIFGAALALLGMHELTLKNKRMMYIYFISGLIFMVGIIVKGF' A
#
# COMPACT_ATOMS: atom_id res chain seq x y z
N MET A 1 -7.31 -0.64 14.90
CA MET A 1 -6.51 0.56 15.22
C MET A 1 -5.02 0.37 14.89
N MET A 2 -4.36 -0.69 15.38
CA MET A 2 -2.94 -0.97 15.03
C MET A 2 -2.68 -1.03 13.51
N LEU A 3 -3.51 -1.73 12.72
CA LEU A 3 -3.36 -1.86 11.26
C LEU A 3 -3.35 -0.52 10.51
N ARG A 4 -4.10 0.47 11.00
CA ARG A 4 -4.13 1.81 10.41
C ARG A 4 -2.82 2.54 10.65
N ILE A 5 -2.30 2.45 11.88
CA ILE A 5 -1.06 3.12 12.28
C ILE A 5 0.12 2.51 11.53
N THR A 6 0.19 1.17 11.43
CA THR A 6 1.25 0.50 10.67
C THR A 6 1.21 0.89 9.20
N ALA A 7 0.02 0.95 8.58
CA ALA A 7 -0.10 1.37 7.19
C ALA A 7 0.34 2.84 6.98
N LEU A 8 -0.05 3.75 7.88
CA LEU A 8 0.37 5.15 7.81
C LEU A 8 1.89 5.32 7.95
N ILE A 9 2.51 4.60 8.89
CA ILE A 9 3.96 4.57 9.04
C ILE A 9 4.62 4.05 7.76
N LEU A 10 4.08 2.97 7.18
CA LEU A 10 4.61 2.40 5.94
C LEU A 10 4.47 3.36 4.76
N THR A 11 3.41 4.15 4.73
CA THR A 11 3.20 5.22 3.73
C THR A 11 4.26 6.30 3.86
N LEU A 12 4.57 6.74 5.09
CA LEU A 12 5.64 7.71 5.35
C LEU A 12 7.02 7.16 4.97
N ILE A 13 7.30 5.90 5.32
CA ILE A 13 8.54 5.23 4.92
C ILE A 13 8.65 5.19 3.40
N SER A 14 7.58 4.85 2.69
CA SER A 14 7.55 4.86 1.22
C SER A 14 7.95 6.22 0.66
N ILE A 15 7.39 7.32 1.17
CA ILE A 15 7.72 8.69 0.72
C ILE A 15 9.22 8.98 0.86
N VAL A 16 9.83 8.61 1.99
CA VAL A 16 11.27 8.79 2.21
C VAL A 16 12.08 7.88 1.29
N PHE A 17 11.60 6.66 1.05
CA PHE A 17 12.29 5.66 0.24
C PHE A 17 12.31 5.99 -1.26
N VAL A 18 11.36 6.83 -1.74
CA VAL A 18 11.33 7.30 -3.14
C VAL A 18 12.66 7.92 -3.57
N PHE A 19 13.35 8.63 -2.67
CA PHE A 19 14.62 9.29 -2.96
C PHE A 19 15.81 8.33 -3.15
N PHE A 20 15.69 7.08 -2.67
CA PHE A 20 16.74 6.08 -2.76
C PHE A 20 16.43 5.03 -3.84
N HIS A 21 15.21 4.48 -3.82
CA HIS A 21 14.78 3.42 -4.73
C HIS A 21 13.30 3.59 -5.10
N TYR A 22 13.04 4.23 -6.23
CA TYR A 22 11.68 4.48 -6.72
C TYR A 22 10.82 3.20 -6.80
N ASN A 23 11.35 2.13 -7.40
CA ASN A 23 10.64 0.86 -7.54
C ASN A 23 10.31 0.24 -6.18
N GLY A 24 11.27 0.23 -5.24
CA GLY A 24 11.03 -0.23 -3.87
C GLY A 24 10.00 0.63 -3.12
N ALA A 25 10.03 1.95 -3.33
CA ALA A 25 9.12 2.86 -2.67
C ALA A 25 7.66 2.65 -3.09
N ILE A 26 7.40 2.48 -4.39
CA ILE A 26 6.05 2.17 -4.87
C ILE A 26 5.61 0.78 -4.35
N PHE A 27 6.52 -0.18 -4.21
CA PHE A 27 6.17 -1.51 -3.69
C PHE A 27 5.72 -1.42 -2.23
N ILE A 28 6.47 -0.68 -1.42
CA ILE A 28 6.14 -0.37 -0.02
C ILE A 28 4.80 0.40 0.05
N PHE A 29 4.54 1.32 -0.88
CA PHE A 29 3.27 2.03 -0.97
C PHE A 29 2.10 1.08 -1.27
N GLY A 30 2.27 0.18 -2.22
CA GLY A 30 1.29 -0.87 -2.53
C GLY A 30 0.98 -1.75 -1.31
N ALA A 31 2.00 -2.10 -0.52
CA ALA A 31 1.83 -2.83 0.73
C ALA A 31 1.05 -2.03 1.78
N ALA A 32 1.30 -0.72 1.89
CA ALA A 32 0.56 0.16 2.78
C ALA A 32 -0.93 0.23 2.41
N LEU A 33 -1.24 0.28 1.11
CA LEU A 33 -2.62 0.23 0.60
C LEU A 33 -3.29 -1.13 0.91
N ALA A 34 -2.59 -2.25 0.76
CA ALA A 34 -3.13 -3.55 1.14
C ALA A 34 -3.45 -3.63 2.65
N LEU A 35 -2.59 -3.07 3.51
CA LEU A 35 -2.84 -2.97 4.95
C LEU A 35 -4.05 -2.07 5.27
N LEU A 36 -4.23 -0.95 4.56
CA LEU A 36 -5.44 -0.12 4.68
C LEU A 36 -6.69 -0.86 4.22
N GLY A 37 -6.61 -1.64 3.15
CA GLY A 37 -7.70 -2.51 2.68
C GLY A 37 -8.11 -3.54 3.74
N MET A 38 -7.14 -4.17 4.40
CA MET A 38 -7.41 -5.06 5.54
C MET A 38 -8.03 -4.31 6.73
N HIS A 39 -7.60 -3.08 7.01
CA HIS A 39 -8.24 -2.28 8.04
C HIS A 39 -9.71 -1.99 7.73
N GLU A 40 -10.03 -1.58 6.50
CA GLU A 40 -11.41 -1.33 6.08
C GLU A 40 -12.27 -2.61 6.05
N LEU A 41 -11.66 -3.79 5.81
CA LEU A 41 -12.33 -5.08 5.97
C LEU A 41 -12.80 -5.27 7.42
N THR A 42 -11.96 -4.94 8.41
CA THR A 42 -12.33 -5.02 9.83
C THR A 42 -13.44 -4.03 10.21
N LEU A 43 -13.54 -2.90 9.52
CA LEU A 43 -14.60 -1.91 9.66
C LEU A 43 -15.87 -2.25 8.86
N LYS A 44 -15.90 -3.41 8.19
CA LYS A 44 -16.97 -3.86 7.28
C LYS A 44 -17.28 -2.91 6.13
N ASN A 45 -16.36 -1.99 5.83
CA ASN A 45 -16.48 -1.03 4.74
C ASN A 45 -15.97 -1.65 3.43
N LYS A 46 -16.80 -2.49 2.82
CA LYS A 46 -16.45 -3.27 1.62
C LYS A 46 -16.01 -2.38 0.45
N ARG A 47 -16.63 -1.20 0.27
CA ARG A 47 -16.27 -0.29 -0.84
C ARG A 47 -14.84 0.20 -0.71
N MET A 48 -14.46 0.75 0.45
CA MET A 48 -13.09 1.23 0.66
C MET A 48 -12.08 0.09 0.66
N MET A 49 -12.44 -1.06 1.23
CA MET A 49 -11.62 -2.27 1.17
C MET A 49 -11.24 -2.65 -0.28
N TYR A 50 -12.21 -2.69 -1.19
CA TYR A 50 -11.95 -3.00 -2.60
C TYR A 50 -11.05 -1.96 -3.28
N ILE A 51 -11.29 -0.67 -3.02
CA ILE A 51 -10.47 0.42 -3.58
C ILE A 51 -9.02 0.24 -3.14
N TYR A 52 -8.78 0.08 -1.84
CA TYR A 52 -7.43 -0.07 -1.30
C TYR A 52 -6.73 -1.34 -1.81
N PHE A 53 -7.41 -2.48 -1.87
CA PHE A 53 -6.82 -3.71 -2.40
C PHE A 53 -6.47 -3.62 -3.88
N ILE A 54 -7.40 -3.13 -4.71
CA ILE A 54 -7.17 -3.02 -6.15
C ILE A 54 -6.05 -2.01 -6.43
N SER A 55 -6.08 -0.84 -5.77
CA SER A 55 -5.00 0.14 -5.91
C SER A 55 -3.65 -0.44 -5.46
N GLY A 56 -3.59 -1.10 -4.30
CA GLY A 56 -2.37 -1.73 -3.81
C GLY A 56 -1.81 -2.79 -4.77
N LEU A 57 -2.69 -3.61 -5.33
CA LEU A 57 -2.34 -4.64 -6.30
C LEU A 57 -1.80 -4.03 -7.61
N ILE A 58 -2.44 -2.99 -8.13
CA ILE A 58 -1.96 -2.27 -9.34
C ILE A 58 -0.55 -1.72 -9.11
N PHE A 59 -0.29 -1.10 -7.95
CA PHE A 59 1.03 -0.57 -7.63
C PHE A 59 2.09 -1.67 -7.49
N MET A 60 1.78 -2.79 -6.83
CA MET A 60 2.72 -3.91 -6.71
C MET A 60 3.01 -4.57 -8.06
N VAL A 61 1.96 -4.91 -8.82
CA VAL A 61 2.10 -5.59 -10.12
C VAL A 61 2.76 -4.68 -11.15
N GLY A 62 2.41 -3.39 -11.16
CA GLY A 62 2.99 -2.42 -12.09
C GLY A 62 4.51 -2.33 -11.99
N ILE A 63 5.07 -2.44 -10.78
CA ILE A 63 6.53 -2.46 -10.57
C ILE A 63 7.14 -3.78 -11.01
N ILE A 64 6.51 -4.90 -10.67
CA ILE A 64 7.00 -6.23 -11.06
C ILE A 64 7.09 -6.34 -12.58
N VAL A 65 6.07 -5.83 -13.30
CA VAL A 65 6.03 -5.84 -14.77
C VAL A 65 7.05 -4.88 -15.38
N LYS A 66 7.28 -3.72 -14.76
CA LYS A 66 8.30 -2.75 -15.23
C LYS A 66 9.72 -3.31 -15.13
N GLY A 67 9.94 -4.33 -14.30
CA GLY A 67 11.27 -4.83 -13.95
C GLY A 67 11.84 -3.99 -12.80
N PHE A 68 12.34 -4.69 -11.78
CA PHE A 68 12.94 -4.07 -10.59
C PHE A 68 14.23 -3.33 -10.91
#